data_AF-A0A7W1QFV6-F1
#
_entry.id   AF-A0A7W1QFV6-F1
#
_cell.length_a   1.000
_cell.length_b   1.000
_cell.length_c   1.000
_cell.angle_alpha   90.00
_cell.angle_beta   90.00
_cell.angle_gamma   90.00
#
_symmetry.space_group_name_H-M   'P 1'
#
loop_
_entity.id
_entity.type
_entity.pdbx_description
1 polymer ?
#
loop_
_entity_poly.entity_id
_entity_poly.type
_entity_poly.pdbx_seq_one_letter_code
_entity_poly.pdbx_strand_id
1 'polypeptide(L)' 'MSAKAVRALEAELGGRAPDGLKTLADKDLRAFTGLLHDAKARQSDALEEAIEQSLEIVPRVVRGPVRKILFG' A
#
# COMPACT_ATOMS: atom_id res chain seq x y z
N MET A 1 16.22 13.61 -15.52
CA MET A 1 16.29 12.62 -14.43
C MET A 1 16.34 13.36 -13.12
N SER A 2 15.20 13.44 -12.45
CA SER A 2 15.00 14.18 -11.22
C SER A 2 15.22 13.26 -10.03
N ALA A 3 16.25 13.52 -9.24
CA ALA A 3 16.53 12.80 -8.00
C ALA A 3 15.31 12.80 -7.04
N LYS A 4 14.45 13.82 -7.13
CA LYS A 4 13.20 13.91 -6.38
C LYS A 4 12.19 12.83 -6.78
N ALA A 5 12.07 12.54 -8.07
CA ALA A 5 11.13 11.53 -8.57
C ALA A 5 11.55 10.13 -8.14
N VAL A 6 12.86 9.82 -8.25
CA VAL A 6 13.40 8.52 -7.80
C VAL A 6 13.19 8.33 -6.29
N ARG A 7 13.46 9.36 -5.47
CA ARG A 7 13.21 9.26 -4.01
C ARG A 7 11.74 9.04 -3.67
N ALA A 8 10.81 9.65 -4.41
CA ALA A 8 9.37 9.44 -4.22
C ALA A 8 8.99 7.98 -4.52
N LEU A 9 9.55 7.42 -5.59
CA LEU A 9 9.38 6.01 -5.92
C LEU A 9 9.99 5.08 -4.86
N GLU A 10 11.17 5.38 -4.34
CA GLU A 10 11.81 4.58 -3.28
C GLU A 10 11.01 4.59 -1.97
N ALA A 11 10.42 5.74 -1.62
CA ALA A 11 9.51 5.85 -0.49
C ALA A 11 8.27 4.95 -0.68
N GLU A 12 7.67 4.98 -1.88
CA GLU A 12 6.53 4.11 -2.20
C GLU A 12 6.91 2.64 -2.31
N LEU A 13 8.13 2.28 -2.73
CA LEU A 13 8.57 0.87 -2.76
C LEU A 13 9.02 0.34 -1.39
N GLY A 14 9.29 1.23 -0.43
CA GLY A 14 9.89 0.86 0.87
C GLY A 14 11.34 0.37 0.72
N GLY A 15 12.03 0.76 -0.35
CA GLY A 15 13.35 0.24 -0.70
C GLY A 15 13.96 0.93 -1.92
N ARG A 16 15.14 0.45 -2.34
CA ARG A 16 15.84 1.01 -3.50
C ARG A 16 15.04 0.81 -4.78
N ALA A 17 15.04 1.83 -5.63
CA ALA A 17 14.40 1.74 -6.93
C ALA A 17 15.18 0.73 -7.81
N PRO A 18 14.49 -0.23 -8.44
CA PRO A 18 15.10 -1.09 -9.45
C PRO A 18 15.78 -0.27 -10.55
N ASP A 19 16.92 -0.75 -11.04
CA ASP A 19 17.72 0.00 -12.02
C ASP A 19 16.95 0.26 -13.33
N GLY A 20 16.06 -0.66 -13.72
CA GLY A 20 15.17 -0.46 -14.88
C GLY A 20 14.14 0.65 -14.71
N LEU A 21 13.80 1.05 -13.48
CA LEU A 21 12.93 2.21 -13.24
C LEU A 21 13.72 3.52 -13.21
N LYS A 22 15.04 3.46 -12.98
CA LYS A 22 15.93 4.62 -13.05
C LYS A 22 16.21 5.09 -14.48
N THR A 23 15.83 4.32 -15.49
CA THR A 23 16.01 4.69 -16.91
C THR A 23 14.78 5.37 -17.50
N LEU A 24 13.64 5.36 -16.81
CA LEU A 24 12.38 5.98 -17.25
C LEU A 24 12.49 7.50 -17.24
N ALA A 25 11.75 8.18 -18.13
CA ALA A 25 11.66 9.63 -18.08
C ALA A 25 10.96 10.09 -16.79
N ASP A 26 11.26 11.31 -16.32
CA ASP A 26 10.72 11.85 -15.06
C ASP A 26 9.17 11.91 -15.05
N LYS A 27 8.55 12.06 -16.22
CA LYS A 27 7.09 12.02 -16.38
C LYS A 27 6.54 10.63 -16.12
N ASP A 28 7.15 9.61 -16.69
CA ASP A 28 6.71 8.22 -16.59
C ASP A 28 6.95 7.68 -15.18
N LEU A 29 8.06 8.09 -14.56
CA LEU A 29 8.38 7.73 -13.18
C LEU A 29 7.33 8.30 -12.21
N ARG A 30 6.92 9.57 -12.38
CA ARG A 30 5.82 10.14 -11.58
C ARG A 30 4.49 9.43 -11.80
N ALA A 31 4.16 9.10 -13.05
CA ALA A 31 2.94 8.35 -13.36
C ALA A 31 2.96 6.97 -12.70
N PHE A 32 4.09 6.27 -12.76
CA PHE A 32 4.28 4.98 -12.11
C PHE A 32 4.16 5.08 -10.59
N THR A 33 4.78 6.08 -9.96
CA THR A 33 4.65 6.33 -8.52
C THR A 33 3.19 6.55 -8.11
N GLY A 34 2.42 7.33 -8.90
CA GLY A 34 0.99 7.52 -8.65
C GLY A 34 0.19 6.21 -8.74
N LEU A 35 0.40 5.43 -9.80
CA LEU A 35 -0.27 4.13 -9.97
C LEU A 35 0.07 3.15 -8.84
N LEU A 36 1.32 3.18 -8.37
CA LEU A 36 1.78 2.33 -7.26
C LEU A 36 1.09 2.73 -5.95
N HIS A 37 0.97 4.03 -5.69
CA HIS A 37 0.26 4.56 -4.53
C HIS A 37 -1.21 4.12 -4.53
N ASP A 38 -1.91 4.30 -5.66
CA ASP A 38 -3.32 3.91 -5.80
C ASP A 38 -3.52 2.39 -5.69
N ALA A 39 -2.57 1.59 -6.16
CA ALA A 39 -2.60 0.13 -6.00
C ALA A 39 -2.46 -0.28 -4.53
N LYS A 40 -1.57 0.38 -3.78
CA LYS A 40 -1.39 0.13 -2.34
C LYS A 40 -2.62 0.53 -1.53
N ALA A 41 -3.21 1.69 -1.83
CA ALA A 41 -4.45 2.13 -1.18
C ALA A 41 -5.55 1.07 -1.37
N ARG A 42 -5.81 0.65 -2.61
CA ARG A 42 -6.80 -0.40 -2.91
C ARG A 42 -6.49 -1.74 -2.24
N GLN A 43 -5.22 -2.11 -2.13
CA GLN A 43 -4.82 -3.33 -1.41
C GLN A 43 -5.13 -3.23 0.08
N SER A 44 -4.85 -2.07 0.70
CA SER A 44 -5.15 -1.81 2.09
C SER A 44 -6.66 -1.89 2.35
N ASP A 45 -7.46 -1.24 1.49
CA ASP A 45 -8.91 -1.26 1.60
C ASP A 45 -9.47 -2.69 1.45
N ALA A 46 -8.99 -3.44 0.45
CA ALA A 46 -9.41 -4.83 0.25
C ALA A 46 -9.00 -5.74 1.42
N LEU A 47 -7.85 -5.48 2.04
CA LEU A 47 -7.42 -6.21 3.23
C LEU A 47 -8.32 -5.88 4.43
N GLU A 48 -8.64 -4.60 4.64
CA GLU A 48 -9.56 -4.19 5.70
C GLU A 48 -10.96 -4.80 5.51
N GLU A 49 -11.48 -4.81 4.29
CA GLU A 49 -12.77 -5.45 3.98
C GLU A 49 -12.73 -6.96 4.26
N ALA A 50 -11.68 -7.67 3.83
CA ALA A 50 -11.53 -9.10 4.09
C ALA A 50 -11.45 -9.40 5.60
N ILE A 51 -10.80 -8.53 6.36
CA ILE A 51 -10.76 -8.60 7.83
C ILE A 51 -12.17 -8.45 8.41
N GLU A 52 -12.93 -7.44 7.98
CA GLU A 52 -14.28 -7.21 8.48
C GLU A 52 -15.21 -8.38 8.19
N GLN A 53 -15.11 -8.96 7.00
CA GLN A 53 -15.82 -10.19 6.64
C GLN A 53 -15.41 -11.37 7.53
N SER A 54 -14.12 -11.53 7.84
CA SER A 54 -13.66 -12.61 8.73
C SER A 54 -14.23 -12.49 10.16
N LEU A 55 -14.43 -11.26 10.64
CA LEU A 55 -15.01 -10.99 11.95
C LEU A 55 -16.51 -11.29 12.00
N GLU A 56 -17.17 -11.51 10.86
CA GLU A 56 -18.58 -11.89 10.85
C GLU A 56 -18.82 -13.24 11.53
N ILE A 57 -17.86 -14.16 11.42
CA ILE A 57 -17.85 -15.47 12.08
C ILE A 57 -17.79 -15.32 13.61
N VAL A 58 -17.23 -14.22 14.10
CA VAL A 58 -17.07 -13.93 15.53
C VAL A 58 -18.36 -13.33 16.09
N PRO A 59 -18.88 -13.79 17.25
CA PRO A 59 -20.05 -13.20 17.88
C PRO A 59 -19.86 -11.71 18.16
N ARG A 60 -20.90 -10.89 17.89
CA ARG A 60 -20.83 -9.41 17.93
C ARG A 60 -20.23 -8.85 19.23
N VAL A 61 -20.47 -9.50 20.37
CA VAL A 61 -19.98 -9.09 21.69
C VAL A 61 -18.45 -9.13 21.81
N VAL A 62 -17.79 -10.06 21.12
CA VAL A 62 -16.32 -10.25 21.22
C VAL A 62 -15.55 -9.73 19.99
N ARG A 63 -16.23 -9.19 18.96
CA ARG A 63 -15.58 -8.62 17.77
C ARG A 63 -14.61 -7.48 18.09
N GLY A 64 -14.97 -6.59 19.02
CA GLY A 64 -14.11 -5.47 19.43
C GLY A 64 -12.77 -5.93 20.03
N PRO A 65 -12.79 -6.80 21.06
CA PRO A 65 -11.57 -7.43 21.59
C PRO A 65 -10.73 -8.16 20.53
N VAL A 66 -11.36 -8.94 19.65
CA VAL A 66 -10.66 -9.69 18.60
C VAL A 66 -10.00 -8.76 17.58
N ARG A 67 -10.70 -7.71 17.12
CA ARG A 67 -10.12 -6.67 16.24
C ARG A 67 -8.91 -6.01 16.89
N LYS A 68 -8.96 -5.74 18.19
CA LYS A 68 -7.87 -5.12 18.93
C LYS A 68 -6.63 -6.02 19.11
N ILE A 69 -6.79 -7.35 19.09
CA ILE A 69 -5.66 -8.30 19.15
C ILE A 69 -4.99 -8.47 17.78
N LEU A 70 -5.78 -8.46 16.70
CA LEU A 70 -5.28 -8.67 15.34
C LEU A 70 -4.63 -7.41 14.74
N PHE A 71 -5.09 -6.22 15.16
CA PHE A 71 -4.72 -4.92 14.55
C PHE A 71 -4.30 -3.83 15.55
N GLY A 72 -4.16 -4.17 16.83
CA GLY A 72 -3.74 -3.25 17.90
C GLY A 72 -2.27 -3.38 18.25
#